data_AF-A0A1F8DMS4-F1
#
_entry.id   AF-A0A1F8DMS4-F1
#
_cell.length_a   1.000
_cell.length_b   1.000
_cell.length_c   1.000
_cell.angle_alpha   90.00
_cell.angle_beta   90.00
_cell.angle_gamma   90.00
#
_symmetry.space_group_name_H-M   'P 1'
#
loop_
_entity.id
_entity.type
_entity.pdbx_description
1 polymer ?
#
loop_
_entity_poly.entity_id
_entity_poly.type
_entity_poly.pdbx_seq_one_letter_code
_entity_poly.pdbx_strand_id
1 'polypeptide(L)'
;GPKGSLLVPKMDKVEITISGNQINLQPADLLQQTRMNWGTMWSLINNALEGVTKEFSKSLEIEGIGFKAAVEGKDLVLKIGFSHPVRLPIPEGIKITVEKNEIVVSGIDRKLVGQTASDIRKQKKPEPYLGKGIRYKGEVIRRKTGKKAGTVTTK
;
A
#
# COMPACT_ATOMS: atom_id res chain seq x y z
N GLY A 1 -3.04 -21.60 3.38
CA GLY A 1 -1.67 -21.77 3.90
C GLY A 1 -1.61 -21.32 5.35
N PRO A 2 -0.43 -21.19 5.97
CA PRO A 2 -0.30 -21.09 7.43
C PRO A 2 -0.95 -19.84 8.02
N LYS A 3 -1.00 -18.73 7.28
CA LYS A 3 -1.55 -17.46 7.76
C LYS A 3 -3.01 -17.21 7.37
N GLY A 4 -3.61 -18.05 6.50
CA GLY A 4 -5.00 -17.92 6.08
C GLY A 4 -5.31 -18.52 4.70
N SER A 5 -6.50 -18.21 4.21
CA SER A 5 -6.99 -18.53 2.86
C SER A 5 -7.29 -17.25 2.08
N LEU A 6 -7.04 -17.28 0.77
CA LEU A 6 -7.31 -16.16 -0.13
C LEU A 6 -7.96 -16.69 -1.40
N LEU A 7 -9.02 -16.02 -1.84
CA LEU A 7 -9.78 -16.39 -3.05
C LEU A 7 -9.31 -15.49 -4.21
N VAL A 8 -8.78 -16.11 -5.26
CA VAL A 8 -8.38 -15.42 -6.49
C VAL A 8 -9.41 -15.75 -7.59
N PRO A 9 -10.06 -14.75 -8.19
CA PRO A 9 -11.01 -15.00 -9.28
C PRO A 9 -10.28 -15.53 -10.51
N LYS A 10 -10.86 -16.55 -11.15
CA LYS A 10 -10.32 -17.11 -12.39
C LYS A 10 -10.60 -16.18 -13.56
N MET A 11 -9.56 -15.86 -14.33
CA MET A 11 -9.69 -15.12 -15.59
C MET A 11 -10.07 -16.04 -16.74
N ASP A 12 -10.81 -15.50 -17.71
CA ASP A 12 -11.29 -16.25 -18.86
C ASP A 12 -10.14 -16.81 -19.71
N LYS A 13 -10.36 -18.02 -20.23
CA LYS A 13 -9.48 -18.74 -21.17
C LYS A 13 -8.07 -19.04 -20.66
N VAL A 14 -7.89 -19.06 -19.32
CA VAL A 14 -6.65 -19.54 -18.69
C VAL A 14 -6.91 -20.89 -18.04
N GLU A 15 -6.19 -21.90 -18.49
CA GLU A 15 -6.20 -23.23 -17.90
C GLU A 15 -5.20 -23.29 -16.75
N ILE A 16 -5.64 -23.86 -15.63
CA ILE A 16 -4.87 -23.99 -14.40
C ILE A 16 -4.81 -25.47 -14.08
N THR A 17 -3.61 -26.03 -14.10
CA THR A 17 -3.35 -27.42 -13.70
C THR A 17 -2.45 -27.43 -12.48
N ILE A 18 -2.82 -28.21 -11.48
CA ILE A 18 -2.05 -28.37 -10.25
C ILE A 18 -1.50 -29.78 -10.26
N SER A 19 -0.19 -29.90 -10.47
CA SER A 19 0.52 -31.18 -10.56
C SER A 19 1.47 -31.29 -9.37
N GLY A 20 1.02 -31.96 -8.32
CA GLY A 20 1.79 -32.14 -7.09
C GLY A 20 2.09 -30.80 -6.40
N ASN A 21 3.36 -30.39 -6.39
CA ASN A 21 3.85 -29.16 -5.76
C ASN A 21 4.06 -27.99 -6.74
N GLN A 22 3.59 -28.12 -7.99
CA GLN A 22 3.72 -27.10 -9.02
C GLN A 22 2.34 -26.69 -9.55
N ILE A 23 2.17 -25.40 -9.78
CA ILE A 23 1.00 -24.83 -10.46
C ILE A 23 1.43 -24.47 -11.86
N ASN A 24 0.80 -25.07 -12.86
CA ASN A 24 1.01 -24.77 -14.27
C ASN A 24 -0.18 -23.99 -14.80
N LEU A 25 0.12 -22.87 -15.46
CA LEU A 25 -0.85 -22.00 -16.11
C LEU A 25 -0.61 -22.08 -17.61
N GLN A 26 -1.64 -22.34 -18.40
CA GLN A 26 -1.56 -22.35 -19.86
C GLN A 26 -2.67 -21.47 -20.47
N PRO A 27 -2.35 -20.64 -21.48
CA PRO A 27 -3.38 -19.94 -22.25
C PRO A 27 -4.11 -20.95 -23.15
N ALA A 28 -5.45 -20.92 -23.16
CA ALA A 28 -6.25 -21.79 -24.03
C ALA A 28 -6.13 -21.41 -25.52
N ASP A 29 -5.92 -20.11 -25.80
CA ASP A 29 -5.83 -19.56 -27.15
C ASP A 29 -4.58 -18.66 -27.30
N LEU A 30 -4.11 -18.51 -28.55
CA LEU A 30 -3.04 -17.58 -28.93
C LEU A 30 -3.50 -16.12 -29.13
N LEU A 31 -4.70 -15.75 -28.66
CA LEU A 31 -5.16 -14.36 -28.69
C LEU A 31 -4.31 -13.48 -27.74
N GLN A 32 -4.13 -12.21 -28.12
CA GLN A 32 -3.38 -11.24 -27.33
C GLN A 32 -3.98 -11.08 -25.92
N GLN A 33 -5.30 -10.97 -25.81
CA GLN A 33 -6.00 -10.86 -24.52
C GLN A 33 -5.74 -12.07 -23.62
N THR A 34 -5.79 -13.29 -24.17
CA THR A 34 -5.54 -14.53 -23.41
C THR A 34 -4.11 -14.57 -22.88
N ARG A 35 -3.12 -14.13 -23.67
CA ARG A 35 -1.73 -14.02 -23.21
C ARG A 35 -1.56 -13.00 -22.08
N MET A 36 -2.23 -11.84 -22.16
CA MET A 36 -2.20 -10.83 -21.10
C MET A 36 -2.84 -11.35 -19.80
N ASN A 37 -3.99 -12.02 -19.93
CA ASN A 37 -4.68 -12.65 -18.80
C ASN A 37 -3.82 -13.73 -18.15
N TRP A 38 -3.10 -14.54 -18.93
CA TRP A 38 -2.20 -15.57 -18.43
C TRP A 38 -1.11 -15.02 -17.49
N GLY A 39 -0.39 -13.97 -17.93
CA GLY A 39 0.63 -13.33 -17.09
C GLY A 39 0.05 -12.65 -15.85
N THR A 40 -1.11 -12.02 -15.99
CA THR A 40 -1.82 -11.41 -14.86
C THR A 40 -2.25 -12.45 -13.83
N MET A 41 -2.77 -13.58 -14.31
CA MET A 41 -3.21 -14.70 -13.47
C MET A 41 -2.03 -15.32 -12.71
N TRP A 42 -0.89 -15.52 -13.38
CA TRP A 42 0.33 -15.96 -12.73
C TRP A 42 0.74 -15.02 -11.59
N SER A 43 0.74 -13.71 -11.85
CA SER A 43 1.06 -12.72 -10.81
C SER A 43 0.09 -12.78 -9.63
N LEU A 44 -1.22 -12.89 -9.88
CA LEU A 44 -2.23 -12.98 -8.82
C LEU A 44 -2.04 -14.22 -7.94
N ILE A 45 -1.82 -15.39 -8.55
CA ILE A 45 -1.60 -16.64 -7.81
C ILE A 45 -0.29 -16.57 -7.03
N ASN A 46 0.79 -16.10 -7.65
CA ASN A 46 2.09 -15.98 -6.99
C ASN A 46 2.03 -15.02 -5.80
N ASN A 47 1.36 -13.87 -5.96
CA ASN A 47 1.15 -12.93 -4.87
C ASN A 47 0.32 -13.56 -3.74
N ALA A 48 -0.72 -14.34 -4.07
CA ALA A 48 -1.53 -15.02 -3.05
C ALA A 48 -0.70 -16.05 -2.26
N LEU A 49 0.14 -16.83 -2.93
CA LEU A 49 1.03 -17.80 -2.29
C LEU A 49 2.05 -17.11 -1.37
N GLU A 50 2.70 -16.05 -1.85
CA GLU A 50 3.65 -15.27 -1.06
C GLU A 50 2.98 -14.59 0.13
N GLY A 51 1.78 -14.03 -0.05
CA GLY A 51 1.03 -13.36 1.01
C GLY A 51 0.64 -14.31 2.14
N VAL A 52 0.19 -15.51 1.80
CA VAL A 52 -0.22 -16.52 2.79
C VAL A 52 0.97 -17.15 3.54
N THR A 53 2.18 -17.03 3.01
CA THR A 53 3.41 -17.53 3.65
C THR A 53 4.14 -16.44 4.44
N LYS A 54 4.44 -15.29 3.83
CA LYS A 54 5.29 -14.24 4.41
C LYS A 54 4.55 -13.00 4.88
N GLU A 55 3.30 -12.78 4.45
CA GLU A 55 2.58 -11.50 4.54
C GLU A 55 3.26 -10.36 3.76
N PHE A 56 2.45 -9.39 3.35
CA PHE A 56 2.92 -8.15 2.76
C PHE A 56 2.91 -7.04 3.79
N SER A 57 3.90 -6.16 3.71
CA SER A 57 3.96 -4.92 4.49
C SER A 57 4.29 -3.72 3.61
N LYS A 58 3.70 -2.58 3.93
CA LYS A 58 4.03 -1.28 3.36
C LYS A 58 4.20 -0.25 4.46
N SER A 59 5.36 0.38 4.50
CA SER A 59 5.67 1.49 5.41
C SER A 59 5.38 2.83 4.76
N LEU A 60 4.66 3.68 5.50
CA LEU A 60 4.40 5.08 5.22
C LEU A 60 5.08 5.93 6.30
N GLU A 61 5.60 7.09 5.93
CA GLU A 61 6.23 8.05 6.83
C GLU A 61 5.44 9.34 6.84
N ILE A 62 5.19 9.87 8.04
CA ILE A 62 4.49 11.13 8.27
C ILE A 62 5.53 12.22 8.53
N GLU A 63 5.58 13.23 7.65
CA GLU A 63 6.38 14.42 7.84
C GLU A 63 5.48 15.62 8.13
N GLY A 64 5.66 16.25 9.29
CA GLY A 64 4.98 17.49 9.64
C GLY A 64 5.03 17.80 11.12
N ILE A 65 4.91 19.09 11.44
CA ILE A 65 4.89 19.55 12.83
C ILE A 65 3.50 19.30 13.39
N GLY A 66 3.41 18.58 14.50
CA GLY A 66 2.14 18.23 15.15
C GLY A 66 1.36 17.11 14.44
N PHE A 67 1.93 16.50 13.39
CA PHE A 67 1.27 15.38 12.72
C PHE A 67 1.45 14.10 13.52
N LYS A 68 0.34 13.39 13.77
CA LYS A 68 0.34 12.13 14.53
C LYS A 68 -0.66 11.15 13.93
N ALA A 69 -0.32 9.88 13.98
CA ALA A 69 -1.24 8.78 13.75
C ALA A 69 -1.41 7.97 15.04
N ALA A 70 -2.60 7.43 15.27
CA ALA A 70 -2.88 6.51 16.36
C ALA A 70 -3.88 5.47 15.89
N VAL A 71 -3.75 4.23 16.36
CA VAL A 71 -4.74 3.18 16.12
C VAL A 71 -5.67 3.15 17.34
N GLU A 72 -6.95 3.43 17.12
CA GLU A 72 -8.00 3.40 18.14
C GLU A 72 -8.97 2.26 17.81
N GLY A 73 -8.75 1.09 18.42
CA GLY A 73 -9.59 -0.10 18.17
C GLY A 73 -9.51 -0.57 16.72
N LYS A 74 -10.58 -0.33 15.95
CA LYS A 74 -10.70 -0.68 14.52
C LYS A 74 -10.45 0.49 13.57
N ASP A 75 -10.18 1.68 14.10
CA ASP A 75 -9.98 2.89 13.30
C ASP A 75 -8.53 3.38 13.39
N LEU A 76 -8.01 3.87 12.29
CA LEU A 76 -6.79 4.66 12.23
C LEU A 76 -7.17 6.15 12.33
N VAL A 77 -6.75 6.78 13.43
CA VAL A 77 -6.98 8.20 13.70
C VAL A 77 -5.76 9.01 13.31
N LEU A 78 -5.99 9.98 12.43
CA LEU A 78 -4.96 10.81 11.81
C LEU A 78 -5.16 12.28 12.21
N LYS A 79 -4.17 12.85 12.89
CA LYS A 79 -4.08 14.29 13.20
C LYS A 79 -3.06 14.90 12.25
N ILE A 80 -3.49 15.42 11.11
CA ILE A 80 -2.59 15.88 10.00
C ILE A 80 -2.82 17.37 9.68
N GLY A 81 -3.05 18.18 10.72
CA GLY A 81 -3.25 19.63 10.56
C GLY A 81 -4.62 20.06 10.04
N PHE A 82 -5.59 19.16 9.98
CA PHE A 82 -7.00 19.51 9.85
C PHE A 82 -7.59 19.86 11.23
N SER A 83 -8.64 20.68 11.26
CA SER A 83 -9.31 21.08 12.51
C SER A 83 -9.88 19.91 13.30
N HIS A 84 -10.36 18.88 12.61
CA HIS A 84 -10.87 17.64 13.20
C HIS A 84 -9.99 16.45 12.80
N PRO A 85 -9.83 15.45 13.69
CA PRO A 85 -9.08 14.24 13.36
C PRO A 85 -9.80 13.43 12.29
N VAL A 86 -9.04 12.92 11.32
CA VAL A 86 -9.57 12.04 10.26
C VAL A 86 -9.55 10.61 10.79
N ARG A 87 -10.71 9.95 10.77
CA ARG A 87 -10.84 8.53 11.16
C ARG A 87 -10.97 7.69 9.90
N LEU A 88 -10.11 6.70 9.75
CA LEU A 88 -10.15 5.73 8.66
C LEU A 88 -10.44 4.34 9.22
N PRO A 89 -11.55 3.68 8.82
CA PRO A 89 -11.81 2.32 9.25
C PRO A 89 -10.77 1.37 8.66
N ILE A 90 -10.22 0.50 9.49
CA ILE A 90 -9.27 -0.53 9.04
C ILE A 90 -10.08 -1.68 8.43
N PRO A 91 -9.89 -2.00 7.13
CA PRO A 91 -10.59 -3.12 6.51
C PRO A 91 -10.15 -4.45 7.10
N GLU A 92 -11.04 -5.44 7.05
CA GLU A 92 -10.77 -6.78 7.57
C GLU A 92 -9.57 -7.43 6.87
N GLY A 93 -8.76 -8.17 7.63
CA GLY A 93 -7.56 -8.83 7.11
C GLY A 93 -6.33 -7.93 6.99
N ILE A 94 -6.42 -6.67 7.45
CA ILE A 94 -5.28 -5.75 7.55
C ILE A 94 -4.98 -5.41 9.00
N LYS A 95 -3.69 -5.41 9.32
CA LYS A 95 -3.15 -4.92 10.57
C LYS A 95 -2.37 -3.64 10.30
N ILE A 96 -2.65 -2.59 11.08
CA ILE A 96 -1.90 -1.35 11.02
C ILE A 96 -1.16 -1.19 12.34
N THR A 97 0.14 -0.95 12.27
CA THR A 97 0.96 -0.57 13.43
C THR A 97 1.50 0.83 13.21
N VAL A 98 1.54 1.63 14.28
CA VAL A 98 2.05 3.00 14.24
C VAL A 98 3.22 3.11 15.20
N GLU A 99 4.39 3.43 14.65
CA GLU A 99 5.64 3.63 15.39
C GLU A 99 6.08 5.08 15.23
N LYS A 100 5.72 5.93 16.21
CA LYS A 100 5.98 7.38 16.19
C LYS A 100 5.37 8.06 14.96
N ASN A 101 6.17 8.22 13.91
CA ASN A 101 5.79 8.85 12.64
C ASN A 101 5.75 7.86 11.47
N GLU A 102 6.02 6.58 11.71
CA GLU A 102 5.92 5.52 10.70
C GLU A 102 4.60 4.76 10.88
N ILE A 103 3.83 4.61 9.81
CA ILE A 103 2.64 3.76 9.74
C ILE A 103 3.01 2.53 8.91
N VAL A 104 2.94 1.36 9.49
CA VAL A 104 3.17 0.09 8.79
C VAL A 104 1.81 -0.58 8.58
N VAL A 105 1.45 -0.78 7.31
CA VAL A 105 0.25 -1.52 6.91
C VAL A 105 0.69 -2.92 6.52
N SER A 106 0.22 -3.94 7.23
CA SER A 106 0.50 -5.35 6.96
C SER A 106 -0.78 -6.16 6.71
N GLY A 107 -0.66 -7.22 5.91
CA GLY A 107 -1.78 -8.10 5.59
C GLY A 107 -1.42 -9.19 4.60
N ILE A 108 -2.36 -10.09 4.39
CA ILE A 108 -2.19 -11.28 3.52
C ILE A 108 -2.41 -10.90 2.05
N ASP A 109 -3.38 -10.01 1.77
CA ASP A 109 -3.69 -9.57 0.41
C ASP A 109 -2.87 -8.33 0.00
N ARG A 110 -1.98 -8.51 -0.97
CA ARG A 110 -1.17 -7.44 -1.58
C ARG A 110 -2.02 -6.29 -2.13
N LYS A 111 -3.18 -6.60 -2.72
CA LYS A 111 -4.09 -5.58 -3.29
C LYS A 111 -4.67 -4.72 -2.19
N LEU A 112 -5.24 -5.35 -1.16
CA LEU A 112 -5.84 -4.64 -0.03
C LEU A 112 -4.82 -3.81 0.74
N VAL A 113 -3.63 -4.36 1.00
CA VAL A 113 -2.52 -3.63 1.67
C VAL A 113 -2.12 -2.40 0.85
N GLY A 114 -1.96 -2.55 -0.46
CA GLY A 114 -1.65 -1.45 -1.36
C GLY A 114 -2.75 -0.37 -1.42
N GLN A 115 -4.00 -0.80 -1.46
CA GLN A 115 -5.17 0.10 -1.48
C GLN A 115 -5.25 0.91 -0.18
N THR A 116 -5.15 0.24 0.97
CA THR A 116 -5.22 0.88 2.29
C THR A 116 -4.09 1.89 2.47
N ALA A 117 -2.86 1.52 2.10
CA ALA A 117 -1.73 2.46 2.14
C ALA A 117 -1.92 3.66 1.20
N SER A 118 -2.52 3.45 0.02
CA SER A 118 -2.87 4.51 -0.92
C SER A 118 -3.93 5.45 -0.33
N ASP A 119 -4.96 4.91 0.31
CA ASP A 119 -6.05 5.71 0.89
C ASP A 119 -5.58 6.55 2.10
N ILE A 120 -4.63 6.04 2.89
CA ILE A 120 -3.94 6.81 3.93
C ILE A 120 -3.14 7.95 3.29
N ARG A 121 -2.33 7.68 2.26
CA ARG A 121 -1.54 8.71 1.56
C ARG A 121 -2.41 9.78 0.89
N LYS A 122 -3.60 9.43 0.40
CA LYS A 122 -4.53 10.38 -0.23
C LYS A 122 -5.03 11.45 0.74
N GLN A 123 -5.11 11.17 2.05
CA GLN A 123 -5.58 12.13 3.05
C GLN A 123 -4.73 13.40 3.11
N LYS A 124 -3.40 13.24 3.02
CA LYS A 124 -2.47 14.36 2.95
C LYS A 124 -1.25 13.96 2.14
N LYS A 125 -1.32 14.19 0.83
CA LYS A 125 -0.19 13.97 -0.08
C LYS A 125 0.99 14.88 0.31
N PRO A 126 2.23 14.45 0.07
CA PRO A 126 3.39 15.28 0.35
C PRO A 126 3.37 16.57 -0.47
N GLU A 127 3.56 17.69 0.21
CA GLU A 127 3.55 19.00 -0.43
C GLU A 127 4.82 19.22 -1.27
N PRO A 128 4.71 19.87 -2.45
CA PRO A 128 5.83 20.02 -3.37
C PRO A 128 6.92 21.00 -2.90
N TYR A 129 6.72 21.74 -1.80
CA TYR A 129 7.71 22.69 -1.28
C TYR A 129 8.47 22.10 -0.10
N LEU A 130 7.78 21.89 1.03
CA LEU A 130 8.40 21.44 2.28
C LEU A 130 8.40 19.91 2.45
N GLY A 131 7.74 19.17 1.55
CA GLY A 131 7.59 17.71 1.67
C GLY A 131 6.64 17.24 2.76
N LYS A 132 6.00 18.17 3.50
CA LYS A 132 5.07 17.85 4.58
C LYS A 132 3.88 17.03 4.06
N GLY A 133 3.54 15.96 4.75
CA GLY A 133 2.47 15.04 4.39
C GLY A 133 2.84 13.58 4.69
N ILE A 134 2.08 12.66 4.10
CA ILE A 134 2.31 11.22 4.21
C ILE A 134 2.96 10.74 2.92
N ARG A 135 4.14 10.13 3.01
CA ARG A 135 4.85 9.52 1.88
C ARG A 135 5.11 8.04 2.11
N TYR A 136 5.46 7.30 1.07
CA TYR A 136 6.03 5.97 1.28
C TYR A 136 7.45 6.08 1.82
N LYS A 137 7.87 5.10 2.63
CA LYS A 137 9.25 5.03 3.11
C LYS A 137 10.21 4.95 1.93
N GLY A 138 11.15 5.90 1.85
CA GLY A 138 12.10 6.01 0.73
C GLY A 138 11.55 6.68 -0.54
N GLU A 139 10.33 7.23 -0.54
CA GLU A 139 9.80 8.00 -1.68
C GLU A 139 10.54 9.34 -1.83
N VAL A 140 11.17 9.55 -2.99
CA VAL A 140 11.85 10.83 -3.29
C VAL A 140 10.83 11.87 -3.75
N ILE A 141 10.61 12.90 -2.94
CA ILE A 141 9.71 14.01 -3.26
C ILE A 141 10.47 15.07 -4.07
N ARG A 142 10.00 15.34 -5.29
CA ARG A 142 10.52 16.44 -6.10
C ARG A 142 10.10 17.78 -5.49
N ARG A 143 11.04 18.45 -4.85
CA ARG A 143 10.82 19.77 -4.23
C ARG A 143 10.94 20.87 -5.27
N LYS A 144 9.95 21.76 -5.33
CA LYS A 144 10.07 23.05 -6.01
C LYS A 144 10.78 24.02 -5.07
N THR A 145 11.69 24.82 -5.64
CA THR A 145 12.28 25.94 -4.91
C THR A 145 11.16 26.90 -4.52
N GLY A 146 10.92 27.02 -3.22
CA GLY A 146 10.15 28.14 -2.69
C GLY A 146 10.91 29.45 -2.92
N LYS A 147 10.22 30.58 -2.77
CA LYS A 147 10.89 31.88 -2.65
C LYS A 147 11.87 31.75 -1.48
N LYS A 148 13.18 31.73 -1.75
CA LYS A 148 14.19 31.93 -0.72
C LYS A 148 13.94 33.33 -0.19
N ALA A 149 13.15 33.47 0.88
CA ALA A 149 13.14 34.70 1.64
C ALA A 149 14.56 34.83 2.17
N GLY A 150 15.35 35.72 1.58
CA GLY A 150 16.67 36.06 2.08
C GLY A 150 16.48 36.55 3.49
N THR A 151 16.81 35.72 4.47
CA THR A 151 17.10 36.19 5.81
C THR A 151 18.35 37.06 5.68
N VAL A 152 18.13 38.38 5.65
CA VAL A 152 19.17 39.38 5.83
C VAL A 152 19.70 39.16 7.24
N THR A 153 20.84 38.46 7.33
CA THR A 153 21.60 38.37 8.56
C THR A 153 22.33 39.70 8.74
N THR A 154 21.74 40.62 9.50
CA THR A 154 22.47 41.77 10.02
C THR A 154 23.39 41.28 11.15
N LYS A 155 24.69 41.42 10.94
CA LYS A 155 25.70 41.63 11.98
C LYS A 155 26.54 42.82 11.57
#